data_AF-A0A7S4VQ82-F1
#
_entry.id   AF-A0A7S4VQ82-F1
#
_cell.length_a   1.000
_cell.length_b   1.000
_cell.length_c   1.000
_cell.angle_alpha   90.00
_cell.angle_beta   90.00
_cell.angle_gamma   90.00
#
_symmetry.space_group_name_H-M   'P 1'
#
loop_
_entity.id
_entity.type
_entity.pdbx_description
1 polymer ?
#
loop_
_entity_poly.entity_id
_entity_poly.type
_entity_poly.pdbx_seq_one_letter_code
_entity_poly.pdbx_strand_id
1 'polypeptide(L)'
;MVFFFLSGKFDQLQHAEPLSAIKTAFNQYFFNISKSDDERINTTRSSILETAGDCVGVLTACFPGLENIIGGHCTNPTQVGLEETQHRFEYAFRSMVKAIATPSNPVVLFLDDLHWADAYSLHLLTVLATDAYSLHLLTVLATDREIKNFLFIGCLRDDEVGISHPLAVTLRGIQNRHTVVTKITVANIDREEINALISETFHFPASITISLTDIVYQKTKGNALCITQFLQSLHDGGLLQWSSVSNSWEIQIQSIEAEYVPDDAVRMFKSKILQLPVKTQLALKLMSCVGSSCSEYTLLLFLEEKITINIEEEGMANRTDKRGQRSEMLLFLIVAVHEGLVKKEGTNYHFVHDQVQHAAYLLIPKEEKHLWHLRVGYNIWLNVPEKDEDKVIFIAVDQMNHGMSLIESEDKKIRLAKLNLRAGVKAMSLSTFSSCASYFLGCHQLSQKTKK
;
A
#
# COMPACT_ATOMS: atom_id res chain seq x y z
N MET A 1 27.18 -11.24 -8.47
CA MET A 1 26.84 -10.85 -7.08
C MET A 1 25.33 -10.79 -7.02
N VAL A 2 24.69 -11.66 -6.24
CA VAL A 2 23.22 -11.71 -6.14
C VAL A 2 22.85 -10.87 -4.91
N PHE A 3 22.02 -9.85 -5.09
CA PHE A 3 21.45 -9.08 -3.99
C PHE A 3 20.00 -9.49 -3.75
N PHE A 4 19.51 -9.28 -2.54
CA PHE A 4 18.10 -9.44 -2.23
C PHE A 4 17.38 -8.11 -2.38
N PHE A 5 16.33 -8.09 -3.19
CA PHE A 5 15.45 -6.95 -3.36
C PHE A 5 14.15 -7.19 -2.57
N LEU A 6 13.95 -6.38 -1.52
CA LEU A 6 12.77 -6.38 -0.68
C LEU A 6 11.94 -5.17 -1.07
N SER A 7 10.68 -5.35 -1.46
CA SER A 7 9.81 -4.25 -1.89
C SER A 7 8.54 -4.17 -1.06
N GLY A 8 8.16 -2.97 -0.65
CA GLY A 8 6.88 -2.67 -0.01
C GLY A 8 6.32 -1.36 -0.54
N LYS A 9 5.01 -1.16 -0.42
CA LYS A 9 4.32 0.07 -0.83
C LYS A 9 3.39 0.55 0.28
N PHE A 10 3.48 1.84 0.63
CA PHE A 10 2.49 2.49 1.49
C PHE A 10 1.33 3.03 0.66
N ASP A 11 0.21 3.28 1.31
CA ASP A 11 -1.03 3.65 0.63
C ASP A 11 -1.85 4.58 1.52
N GLN A 12 -2.23 5.73 0.96
CA GLN A 12 -2.98 6.79 1.63
C GLN A 12 -4.27 6.30 2.28
N LEU A 13 -4.93 5.30 1.67
CA LEU A 13 -6.24 4.83 2.09
C LEU A 13 -6.15 3.52 2.89
N GLN A 14 -4.97 2.87 2.96
CA GLN A 14 -4.68 1.72 3.83
C GLN A 14 -3.91 2.11 5.08
N HIS A 15 -4.46 3.01 5.90
CA HIS A 15 -3.97 3.22 7.26
C HIS A 15 -4.18 2.01 8.20
N ALA A 16 -4.88 0.98 7.72
CA ALA A 16 -5.38 -0.13 8.50
C ALA A 16 -4.28 -1.00 9.11
N GLU A 17 -3.30 -1.44 8.32
CA GLU A 17 -2.29 -2.37 8.85
C GLU A 17 -0.99 -1.66 9.23
N PRO A 18 -0.61 -1.65 10.52
CA PRO A 18 0.65 -1.09 10.95
C PRO A 18 1.83 -1.87 10.35
N LEU A 19 2.88 -1.14 9.93
CA LEU A 19 4.05 -1.72 9.27
C LEU A 19 3.73 -2.44 7.94
N SER A 20 2.61 -2.14 7.28
CA SER A 20 2.12 -2.86 6.09
C SER A 20 3.21 -3.07 5.02
N ALA A 21 3.86 -1.99 4.58
CA ALA A 21 4.89 -2.05 3.55
C ALA A 21 6.13 -2.86 4.00
N ILE A 22 6.56 -2.67 5.26
CA ILE A 22 7.72 -3.38 5.82
C ILE A 22 7.39 -4.87 5.98
N LYS A 23 6.23 -5.23 6.53
CA LYS A 23 5.77 -6.63 6.63
C LYS A 23 5.72 -7.28 5.26
N THR A 24 5.17 -6.60 4.25
CA THR A 24 5.10 -7.12 2.88
C THR A 24 6.50 -7.45 2.35
N ALA A 25 7.43 -6.51 2.48
CA ALA A 25 8.80 -6.65 2.00
C ALA A 25 9.55 -7.82 2.68
N PHE A 26 9.47 -7.92 4.01
CA PHE A 26 10.16 -8.96 4.77
C PHE A 26 9.47 -10.34 4.67
N ASN A 27 8.13 -10.41 4.64
CA ASN A 27 7.43 -11.68 4.46
C ASN A 27 7.72 -12.29 3.07
N GLN A 28 7.83 -11.48 2.02
CA GLN A 28 8.26 -11.94 0.70
C GLN A 28 9.69 -12.51 0.76
N TYR A 29 10.60 -11.84 1.46
CA TYR A 29 11.95 -12.34 1.68
C TYR A 29 11.94 -13.71 2.39
N PHE A 30 11.22 -13.83 3.51
CA PHE A 30 11.17 -15.09 4.26
C PHE A 30 10.53 -16.22 3.46
N PHE A 31 9.49 -15.92 2.70
CA PHE A 31 8.88 -16.88 1.78
C PHE A 31 9.89 -17.38 0.73
N ASN A 32 10.69 -16.49 0.13
CA ASN A 32 11.70 -16.87 -0.85
C ASN A 32 12.83 -17.71 -0.23
N ILE A 33 13.25 -17.39 1.00
CA ILE A 33 14.24 -18.20 1.74
C ILE A 33 13.69 -19.58 2.07
N SER A 34 12.41 -19.69 2.49
CA SER A 34 11.77 -20.97 2.80
C SER A 34 11.67 -21.93 1.61
N LYS A 35 11.78 -21.41 0.38
CA LYS A 35 11.82 -22.19 -0.87
C LYS A 35 13.24 -22.49 -1.38
N SER A 36 14.27 -22.00 -0.68
CA SER A 36 15.66 -22.26 -1.01
C SER A 36 16.14 -23.60 -0.43
N ASP A 37 17.36 -24.01 -0.76
CA ASP A 37 17.97 -25.24 -0.24
C ASP A 37 18.17 -25.20 1.29
N ASP A 38 18.16 -26.37 1.91
CA ASP A 38 18.26 -26.54 3.38
C ASP A 38 19.50 -25.86 3.97
N GLU A 39 20.62 -25.83 3.25
CA GLU A 39 21.85 -25.16 3.69
C GLU A 39 21.62 -23.65 3.89
N ARG A 40 20.87 -23.03 2.98
CA ARG A 40 20.57 -21.59 3.04
C ARG A 40 19.57 -21.29 4.15
N ILE A 41 18.56 -22.14 4.32
CA ILE A 41 17.59 -22.02 5.43
C ILE A 41 18.32 -22.14 6.77
N ASN A 42 19.19 -23.13 6.93
CA ASN A 42 19.95 -23.36 8.15
C ASN A 42 20.92 -22.22 8.45
N THR A 43 21.62 -21.71 7.43
CA THR A 43 22.53 -20.57 7.59
C THR A 43 21.79 -19.32 8.06
N THR A 44 20.66 -19.00 7.42
CA THR A 44 19.82 -17.84 7.81
C THR A 44 19.24 -18.03 9.20
N ARG A 45 18.74 -19.23 9.53
CA ARG A 45 18.23 -19.57 10.86
C ARG A 45 19.29 -19.34 11.93
N SER A 46 20.48 -19.91 11.76
CA SER A 46 21.58 -19.76 12.71
C SER A 46 21.97 -18.30 12.90
N SER A 47 22.10 -17.54 11.81
CA SER A 47 22.47 -16.12 11.88
C SER A 47 21.43 -15.27 12.61
N ILE A 48 20.13 -15.53 12.41
CA ILE A 48 19.06 -14.78 13.09
C ILE A 48 19.01 -15.16 14.57
N LEU A 49 19.09 -16.44 14.91
CA LEU A 49 19.06 -16.91 16.30
C LEU A 49 20.29 -16.42 17.09
N GLU A 50 21.48 -16.40 16.48
CA GLU A 50 22.70 -15.94 17.14
C GLU A 50 22.72 -14.43 17.39
N THR A 51 22.07 -13.64 16.52
CA THR A 51 22.05 -12.17 16.64
C THR A 51 20.89 -11.64 17.47
N ALA A 52 19.68 -12.14 17.24
CA ALA A 52 18.47 -11.67 17.91
C ALA A 52 18.13 -12.43 19.20
N GLY A 53 18.70 -13.62 19.40
CA GLY A 53 18.59 -14.40 20.65
C GLY A 53 17.14 -14.63 21.08
N ASP A 54 16.87 -14.43 22.37
CA ASP A 54 15.55 -14.65 22.97
C ASP A 54 14.48 -13.64 22.49
N CYS A 55 14.89 -12.53 21.86
CA CYS A 55 13.97 -11.50 21.38
C CYS A 55 13.29 -11.87 20.04
N VAL A 56 13.70 -12.97 19.40
CA VAL A 56 13.14 -13.45 18.13
C VAL A 56 11.63 -13.72 18.22
N GLY A 57 11.14 -14.17 19.39
CA GLY A 57 9.71 -14.45 19.58
C GLY A 57 8.80 -13.23 19.43
N VAL A 58 9.32 -12.01 19.60
CA VAL A 58 8.55 -10.77 19.36
C VAL A 58 8.40 -10.49 17.86
N LEU A 59 9.35 -10.96 17.05
CA LEU A 59 9.33 -10.77 15.59
C LEU A 59 8.34 -11.70 14.89
N THR A 60 8.14 -12.93 15.37
CA THR A 60 7.25 -13.90 14.72
C THR A 60 5.80 -13.44 14.71
N ALA A 61 5.37 -12.68 15.73
CA ALA A 61 4.04 -12.05 15.77
C ALA A 61 3.83 -11.04 14.64
N CYS A 62 4.89 -10.32 14.23
CA CYS A 62 4.83 -9.30 13.17
C CYS A 62 5.16 -9.86 11.78
N PHE A 63 6.05 -10.85 11.72
CA PHE A 63 6.54 -11.49 10.50
C PHE A 63 6.29 -13.01 10.57
N PRO A 64 5.06 -13.49 10.30
CA PRO A 64 4.73 -14.91 10.40
C PRO A 64 5.61 -15.80 9.51
N GLY A 65 6.09 -15.29 8.37
CA GLY A 65 7.00 -16.01 7.49
C GLY A 65 8.31 -16.43 8.16
N LEU A 66 8.71 -15.75 9.24
CA LEU A 66 9.90 -16.06 10.02
C LEU A 66 9.78 -17.41 10.73
N GLU A 67 8.58 -17.84 11.13
CA GLU A 67 8.37 -19.11 11.82
C GLU A 67 8.78 -20.31 10.98
N ASN A 68 8.56 -20.23 9.66
CA ASN A 68 8.95 -21.27 8.71
C ASN A 68 10.48 -21.42 8.61
N ILE A 69 11.22 -20.35 8.88
CA ILE A 69 12.68 -20.37 8.87
C ILE A 69 13.19 -20.85 10.21
N ILE A 70 12.66 -20.34 11.33
CA ILE A 70 13.21 -20.59 12.67
C ILE A 70 12.72 -21.91 13.27
N GLY A 71 11.59 -22.44 12.81
CA GLY A 71 11.08 -23.76 13.18
C GLY A 71 10.16 -23.77 14.40
N GLY A 72 9.41 -22.69 14.69
CA GLY A 72 8.38 -22.66 15.74
C GLY A 72 8.87 -22.75 17.20
N HIS A 73 10.18 -22.75 17.45
CA HIS A 73 10.78 -22.94 18.79
C HIS A 73 10.99 -21.63 19.58
N CYS A 74 10.32 -20.54 19.23
CA CYS A 74 10.46 -19.28 19.97
C CYS A 74 9.54 -19.30 21.19
N THR A 75 10.12 -19.26 22.39
CA THR A 75 9.37 -19.05 23.63
C THR A 75 8.61 -17.73 23.55
N ASN A 76 7.31 -17.76 23.90
CA ASN A 76 6.53 -16.53 24.02
C ASN A 76 7.27 -15.55 24.94
N PRO A 77 7.41 -14.27 24.53
CA PRO A 77 8.03 -13.28 25.40
C PRO A 77 7.28 -13.25 26.74
N THR A 78 8.03 -13.34 27.84
CA THR A 78 7.51 -13.05 29.18
C THR A 78 6.73 -11.73 29.14
N GLN A 79 5.56 -11.64 29.78
CA GLN A 79 4.80 -10.39 29.84
C GLN A 79 5.64 -9.31 30.52
N VAL A 80 6.14 -8.36 29.74
CA VAL A 80 6.89 -7.19 30.22
C VAL A 80 6.09 -5.93 29.90
N GLY A 81 6.48 -4.79 30.47
CA GLY A 81 5.86 -3.49 30.18
C GLY A 81 5.85 -3.14 28.69
N LEU A 82 4.96 -2.22 28.30
CA LEU A 82 4.74 -1.81 26.91
C LEU A 82 6.02 -1.25 26.26
N GLU A 83 6.72 -0.35 26.94
CA GLU A 83 7.98 0.25 26.46
C GLU A 83 9.07 -0.79 26.25
N GLU A 84 9.18 -1.76 27.17
CA GLU A 84 10.19 -2.80 27.07
C GLU A 84 9.89 -3.78 25.94
N THR A 85 8.62 -4.04 25.65
CA THR A 85 8.19 -4.83 24.49
C THR A 85 8.56 -4.14 23.18
N GLN A 86 8.38 -2.82 23.08
CA GLN A 86 8.78 -2.02 21.92
C GLN A 86 10.29 -2.06 21.70
N HIS A 87 11.09 -1.78 22.74
CA HIS A 87 12.54 -1.79 22.64
C HIS A 87 13.08 -3.18 22.27
N ARG A 88 12.48 -4.26 22.79
CA ARG A 88 12.84 -5.64 22.40
C ARG A 88 12.53 -5.91 20.93
N PHE A 89 11.38 -5.45 20.42
CA PHE A 89 11.04 -5.55 19.00
C PHE A 89 12.04 -4.78 18.14
N GLU A 90 12.35 -3.52 18.48
CA GLU A 90 13.29 -2.67 17.74
C GLU A 90 14.69 -3.30 17.69
N TYR A 91 15.19 -3.80 18.83
CA TYR A 91 16.45 -4.52 18.91
C TYR A 91 16.45 -5.79 18.07
N ALA A 92 15.40 -6.61 18.18
CA ALA A 92 15.29 -7.85 17.43
C ALA A 92 15.22 -7.58 15.92
N PHE A 93 14.45 -6.57 15.52
CA PHE A 93 14.27 -6.20 14.12
C PHE A 93 15.60 -5.74 13.51
N ARG A 94 16.33 -4.87 14.21
CA ARG A 94 17.67 -4.44 13.79
C ARG A 94 18.66 -5.61 13.71
N SER A 95 18.65 -6.49 14.71
CA SER A 95 19.52 -7.67 14.76
C SER A 95 19.22 -8.64 13.61
N MET A 96 17.94 -8.84 13.30
CA MET A 96 17.49 -9.62 12.15
C MET A 96 17.95 -9.03 10.82
N VAL A 97 17.80 -7.71 10.63
CA VAL A 97 18.29 -7.04 9.40
C VAL A 97 19.80 -7.21 9.25
N LYS A 98 20.55 -7.10 10.35
CA LYS A 98 22.00 -7.33 10.39
C LYS A 98 22.40 -8.78 10.07
N ALA A 99 21.61 -9.76 10.51
CA ALA A 99 21.83 -11.17 10.21
C ALA A 99 21.66 -11.48 8.72
N ILE A 100 20.68 -10.85 8.07
CA ILE A 100 20.40 -11.12 6.64
C ILE A 100 21.30 -10.30 5.71
N ALA A 101 21.74 -9.10 6.13
CA ALA A 101 22.59 -8.21 5.35
C ALA A 101 24.08 -8.55 5.53
N THR A 102 24.57 -9.51 4.74
CA THR A 102 25.97 -9.97 4.79
C THR A 102 26.73 -9.57 3.53
N PRO A 103 28.08 -9.55 3.51
CA PRO A 103 28.85 -9.24 2.30
C PRO A 103 28.52 -10.16 1.11
N SER A 104 28.19 -11.42 1.41
CA SER A 104 27.76 -12.42 0.42
C SER A 104 26.31 -12.24 -0.02
N ASN A 105 25.48 -11.56 0.78
CA ASN A 105 24.06 -11.32 0.53
C ASN A 105 23.70 -9.85 0.87
N PRO A 106 24.06 -8.88 0.02
CA PRO A 106 23.63 -7.50 0.20
C PRO A 106 22.10 -7.40 0.06
N VAL A 107 21.49 -6.54 0.86
CA VAL A 107 20.02 -6.36 0.93
C VAL A 107 19.66 -4.95 0.49
N VAL A 108 18.72 -4.83 -0.44
CA VAL A 108 18.10 -3.58 -0.86
C VAL A 108 16.66 -3.59 -0.38
N LEU A 109 16.30 -2.65 0.50
CA LEU A 109 14.92 -2.41 0.90
C LEU A 109 14.38 -1.20 0.12
N PHE A 110 13.41 -1.47 -0.76
CA PHE A 110 12.67 -0.47 -1.51
C PHE A 110 11.29 -0.26 -0.89
N LEU A 111 10.98 0.96 -0.47
CA LEU A 111 9.64 1.34 0.01
C LEU A 111 9.05 2.46 -0.84
N ASP A 112 7.91 2.18 -1.46
CA ASP A 112 7.18 3.14 -2.29
C ASP A 112 6.20 3.99 -1.45
N ASP A 113 5.93 5.21 -1.92
CA ASP A 113 5.04 6.21 -1.31
C ASP A 113 5.25 6.46 0.20
N LEU A 114 6.50 6.68 0.63
CA LEU A 114 6.88 6.91 2.04
C LEU A 114 6.14 8.04 2.76
N HIS A 115 5.55 8.98 2.02
CA HIS A 115 4.79 10.09 2.58
C HIS A 115 3.48 9.62 3.24
N TRP A 116 3.00 8.42 2.93
CA TRP A 116 1.86 7.78 3.60
C TRP A 116 2.27 6.78 4.69
N ALA A 117 3.56 6.66 5.01
CA ALA A 117 4.03 5.74 6.04
C ALA A 117 3.48 6.10 7.42
N ASP A 118 3.08 5.08 8.18
CA ASP A 118 2.65 5.26 9.56
C ASP A 118 3.83 5.68 10.46
N ALA A 119 3.52 6.32 11.59
CA ALA A 119 4.54 6.86 12.49
C ALA A 119 5.52 5.80 13.01
N TYR A 120 5.06 4.55 13.20
CA TYR A 120 5.91 3.48 13.70
C TYR A 120 6.81 2.91 12.60
N SER A 121 6.33 2.82 11.36
CA SER A 121 7.16 2.53 10.19
C SER A 121 8.31 3.53 10.04
N LEU A 122 8.02 4.84 10.14
CA LEU A 122 9.04 5.89 10.09
C LEU A 122 10.04 5.80 11.24
N HIS A 123 9.56 5.45 12.45
CA HIS A 123 10.42 5.21 13.61
C HIS A 123 11.37 4.02 13.36
N LEU A 124 10.88 2.89 12.83
CA LEU A 124 11.74 1.76 12.49
C LEU A 124 12.80 2.10 11.44
N LEU A 125 12.48 2.95 10.45
CA LEU A 125 13.50 3.43 9.51
C LEU A 125 14.60 4.23 10.22
N THR A 126 14.24 5.02 11.23
CA THR A 126 15.22 5.69 12.09
C THR A 126 16.06 4.69 12.87
N VAL A 127 15.45 3.65 13.44
CA VAL A 127 16.16 2.57 14.16
C VAL A 127 17.16 1.85 13.25
N LEU A 128 16.80 1.57 12.00
CA LEU A 128 17.71 0.92 11.03
C LEU A 128 18.83 1.86 10.57
N ALA A 129 18.53 3.14 10.39
CA ALA A 129 19.49 4.11 9.87
C ALA A 129 20.51 4.59 10.91
N THR A 130 20.28 4.32 12.20
CA THR A 130 21.06 4.94 13.28
C THR A 130 21.87 3.93 14.07
N ASP A 131 23.13 4.27 14.32
CA ASP A 131 23.96 3.52 15.25
C ASP A 131 23.48 3.74 16.68
N ALA A 132 23.46 2.65 17.45
CA ALA A 132 23.02 2.61 18.85
C ALA A 132 23.87 3.47 19.78
N TYR A 133 23.63 4.78 19.78
CA TYR A 133 24.11 5.68 20.82
C TYR A 133 23.02 6.56 21.44
N SER A 134 21.74 6.33 21.11
CA SER A 134 20.61 7.09 21.70
C SER A 134 19.56 6.25 22.42
N LEU A 135 19.83 4.97 22.73
CA LEU A 135 19.03 4.29 23.76
C LEU A 135 19.59 4.65 25.13
N HIS A 136 18.85 5.55 25.77
CA HIS A 136 19.00 5.97 27.15
C HIS A 136 18.65 4.80 28.08
N LEU A 137 19.56 3.83 28.24
CA LEU A 137 19.75 3.11 29.51
C LEU A 137 21.08 2.36 29.51
N LEU A 138 21.73 2.45 30.66
CA LEU A 138 23.03 1.88 31.00
C LEU A 138 23.13 0.37 30.74
N THR A 139 24.37 -0.05 30.51
CA THR A 139 24.88 -1.42 30.71
C THR A 139 24.28 -2.50 29.82
N VAL A 140 24.89 -2.74 28.66
CA VAL A 140 25.55 -4.01 28.28
C VAL A 140 26.20 -3.82 26.89
N LEU A 141 27.53 -3.81 26.89
CA LEU A 141 28.43 -4.11 25.77
C LEU A 141 28.41 -3.20 24.52
N ALA A 142 29.42 -2.33 24.51
CA ALA A 142 29.96 -1.57 23.40
C ALA A 142 30.47 -2.45 22.23
N THR A 143 29.56 -3.12 21.52
CA THR A 143 29.89 -3.91 20.32
C THR A 143 28.82 -3.82 19.23
N ASP A 144 27.96 -2.80 19.24
CA ASP A 144 26.86 -2.74 18.29
C ASP A 144 27.30 -2.15 16.94
N ARG A 145 27.97 -3.00 16.15
CA ARG A 145 28.46 -2.72 14.79
C ARG A 145 27.31 -2.29 13.88
N GLU A 146 27.54 -1.22 13.10
CA GLU A 146 26.74 -0.75 11.95
C GLU A 146 26.10 -1.89 11.13
N ILE A 147 24.89 -1.65 10.61
CA ILE A 147 24.31 -2.52 9.56
C ILE A 147 25.11 -2.28 8.28
N LYS A 148 25.89 -3.28 7.86
CA LYS A 148 26.69 -3.23 6.62
C LYS A 148 25.94 -3.94 5.50
N ASN A 149 26.19 -3.55 4.26
CA ASN A 149 25.60 -4.18 3.05
C ASN A 149 24.06 -4.07 2.98
N PHE A 150 23.51 -3.01 3.55
CA PHE A 150 22.08 -2.69 3.49
C PHE A 150 21.90 -1.35 2.79
N LEU A 151 21.06 -1.32 1.76
CA LEU A 151 20.67 -0.11 1.04
C LEU A 151 19.17 0.11 1.20
N PHE A 152 18.80 1.30 1.66
CA PHE A 152 17.41 1.73 1.70
C PHE A 152 17.12 2.70 0.54
N ILE A 153 16.07 2.41 -0.22
CA ILE A 153 15.56 3.27 -1.28
C ILE A 153 14.10 3.58 -0.97
N GLY A 154 13.77 4.86 -0.99
CA GLY A 154 12.43 5.35 -0.68
C GLY A 154 11.91 6.29 -1.76
N CYS A 155 10.70 6.06 -2.24
CA CYS A 155 10.00 7.02 -3.10
C CYS A 155 9.10 7.92 -2.25
N LEU A 156 9.06 9.21 -2.59
CA LEU A 156 8.18 10.17 -1.93
C LEU A 156 7.73 11.24 -2.92
N ARG A 157 6.58 11.86 -2.63
CA ARG A 157 6.03 12.98 -3.38
C ARG A 157 6.41 14.29 -2.72
N ASP A 158 7.16 15.13 -3.42
CA ASP A 158 7.69 16.39 -2.88
C ASP A 158 6.56 17.42 -2.60
N ASP A 159 5.41 17.31 -3.27
CA ASP A 159 4.24 18.17 -3.11
C ASP A 159 3.37 17.81 -1.89
N GLU A 160 3.41 16.56 -1.43
CA GLU A 160 2.67 16.09 -0.24
C GLU A 160 3.46 16.23 1.07
N VAL A 161 4.76 16.52 1.00
CA VAL A 161 5.68 16.51 2.16
C VAL A 161 6.12 17.93 2.53
N GLY A 162 5.33 18.59 3.38
CA GLY A 162 5.71 19.87 3.99
C GLY A 162 6.85 19.77 5.00
N ILE A 163 7.40 20.92 5.42
CA ILE A 163 8.52 21.01 6.38
C ILE A 163 8.18 20.38 7.74
N SER A 164 6.91 20.40 8.14
CA SER A 164 6.41 19.79 9.38
C SER A 164 5.97 18.33 9.23
N HIS A 165 6.04 17.75 8.03
CA HIS A 165 5.60 16.39 7.78
C HIS A 165 6.46 15.37 8.56
N PRO A 166 5.87 14.32 9.17
CA PRO A 166 6.60 13.32 9.94
C PRO A 166 7.79 12.70 9.18
N LEU A 167 7.62 12.41 7.88
CA LEU A 167 8.70 11.94 7.02
C LEU A 167 9.86 12.95 6.91
N ALA A 168 9.58 14.25 6.73
CA ALA A 168 10.62 15.28 6.62
C ALA A 168 11.39 15.47 7.94
N VAL A 169 10.71 15.33 9.08
CA VAL A 169 11.35 15.31 10.40
C VAL A 169 12.26 14.07 10.53
N THR A 170 11.75 12.90 10.15
CA THR A 170 12.47 11.63 10.18
C THR A 170 13.75 11.66 9.33
N LEU A 171 13.64 12.08 8.06
CA LEU A 171 14.77 12.17 7.13
C LEU A 171 15.85 13.16 7.62
N ARG A 172 15.45 14.31 8.18
CA ARG A 172 16.40 15.24 8.82
C ARG A 172 17.06 14.62 10.05
N GLY A 173 16.30 13.88 10.86
CA GLY A 173 16.83 13.14 12.00
C GLY A 173 17.90 12.12 11.59
N ILE A 174 17.68 11.41 10.49
CA ILE A 174 18.63 10.46 9.90
C ILE A 174 19.88 11.19 9.36
N GLN A 175 19.70 12.26 8.60
CA GLN A 175 20.81 13.06 8.06
C GLN A 175 21.69 13.66 9.16
N ASN A 176 21.09 14.15 10.24
CA ASN A 176 21.81 14.73 11.38
C ASN A 176 22.66 13.69 12.15
N ARG A 177 22.43 12.39 11.92
CA ARG A 177 23.15 11.28 12.55
C ARG A 177 24.24 10.67 11.64
N HIS A 178 24.71 11.44 10.64
CA HIS A 178 25.78 11.09 9.71
C HIS A 178 25.51 9.92 8.76
N THR A 179 24.26 9.45 8.66
CA THR A 179 23.86 8.49 7.62
C THR A 179 23.90 9.19 6.25
N VAL A 180 24.49 8.54 5.24
CA VAL A 180 24.53 9.07 3.87
C VAL A 180 23.12 8.97 3.26
N VAL A 181 22.49 10.12 3.04
CA VAL A 181 21.18 10.22 2.38
C VAL A 181 21.36 10.95 1.05
N THR A 182 21.06 10.27 -0.04
CA THR A 182 21.07 10.85 -1.38
C THR A 182 19.63 11.12 -1.82
N LYS A 183 19.29 12.37 -2.13
CA LYS A 183 18.00 12.73 -2.72
C LYS A 183 18.16 12.83 -4.23
N ILE A 184 17.37 12.06 -4.97
CA ILE A 184 17.27 12.12 -6.43
C ILE A 184 15.88 12.64 -6.76
N THR A 185 15.81 13.82 -7.40
CA THR A 185 14.54 14.38 -7.87
C THR A 185 14.29 13.91 -9.30
N VAL A 186 13.19 13.17 -9.51
CA VAL A 186 12.75 12.73 -10.84
C VAL A 186 11.75 13.75 -11.38
N ALA A 187 12.17 14.53 -12.38
CA ALA A 187 11.32 15.52 -13.03
C ALA A 187 10.41 14.89 -14.09
N ASN A 188 9.39 15.62 -14.53
CA ASN A 188 8.63 15.27 -15.72
C ASN A 188 9.54 15.28 -16.95
N ILE A 189 9.21 14.42 -17.92
CA ILE A 189 9.92 14.26 -19.20
C ILE A 189 9.78 15.56 -20.00
N ASP A 190 10.89 16.09 -20.50
CA ASP A 190 10.87 17.32 -21.29
C ASP A 190 10.36 17.08 -22.73
N ARG A 191 10.18 18.16 -23.49
CA ARG A 191 9.60 18.05 -24.84
C ARG A 191 10.54 17.29 -25.78
N GLU A 192 11.83 17.52 -25.67
CA GLU A 192 12.88 16.91 -26.47
C GLU A 192 12.96 15.39 -26.23
N GLU A 193 12.91 14.98 -24.98
CA GLU A 193 12.87 13.59 -24.52
C GLU A 193 11.57 12.89 -24.95
N ILE A 194 10.41 13.57 -24.92
CA ILE A 194 9.17 13.02 -25.48
C ILE A 194 9.31 12.81 -26.98
N ASN A 195 9.89 13.77 -27.71
CA ASN A 195 10.07 13.62 -29.16
C ASN A 195 10.98 12.44 -29.48
N ALA A 196 12.06 12.26 -28.72
CA ALA A 196 12.95 11.11 -28.83
C ALA A 196 12.19 9.80 -28.54
N LEU A 197 11.41 9.76 -27.44
CA LEU A 197 10.59 8.60 -27.08
C LEU A 197 9.61 8.22 -28.21
N ILE A 198 8.88 9.18 -28.76
CA ILE A 198 7.91 8.96 -29.84
C ILE A 198 8.62 8.52 -31.12
N SER A 199 9.70 9.21 -31.50
CA SER A 199 10.51 8.90 -32.67
C SER A 199 11.07 7.48 -32.62
N GLU A 200 11.61 7.06 -31.48
CA GLU A 200 12.14 5.71 -31.27
C GLU A 200 11.02 4.65 -31.26
N THR A 201 9.91 4.93 -30.57
CA THR A 201 8.79 3.98 -30.42
C THR A 201 8.10 3.68 -31.75
N PHE A 202 7.87 4.70 -32.58
CA PHE A 202 7.15 4.57 -33.84
C PHE A 202 8.05 4.51 -35.08
N HIS A 203 9.38 4.51 -34.87
CA HIS A 203 10.39 4.52 -35.93
C HIS A 203 10.21 5.65 -36.97
N PHE A 204 9.77 6.82 -36.51
CA PHE A 204 9.69 8.02 -37.34
C PHE A 204 10.93 8.89 -37.18
N PRO A 205 11.35 9.62 -38.23
CA PRO A 205 12.29 10.72 -38.08
C PRO A 205 11.77 11.76 -37.07
N ALA A 206 12.66 12.22 -36.19
CA ALA A 206 12.35 13.19 -35.14
C ALA A 206 11.74 14.52 -35.65
N SER A 207 11.91 14.84 -36.95
CA SER A 207 11.31 16.01 -37.59
C SER A 207 9.81 15.86 -37.88
N ILE A 208 9.32 14.63 -38.05
CA ILE A 208 7.91 14.33 -38.35
C ILE A 208 7.09 14.25 -37.05
N THR A 209 7.72 13.82 -35.96
CA THR A 209 7.07 13.61 -34.66
C THR A 209 6.87 14.88 -33.85
N ILE A 210 7.35 16.04 -34.33
CA ILE A 210 7.25 17.33 -33.61
C ILE A 210 5.78 17.69 -33.34
N SER A 211 4.91 17.62 -34.36
CA SER A 211 3.50 17.97 -34.20
C SER A 211 2.79 17.06 -33.18
N LEU A 212 3.09 15.75 -33.20
CA LEU A 212 2.55 14.81 -32.22
C LEU A 212 3.12 15.08 -30.82
N THR A 213 4.41 15.36 -30.72
CA THR A 213 5.09 15.71 -29.46
C THR A 213 4.47 16.94 -28.83
N ASP A 214 4.19 17.98 -29.61
CA ASP A 214 3.59 19.22 -29.10
C ASP A 214 2.22 18.96 -28.48
N ILE A 215 1.40 18.14 -29.15
CA ILE A 215 0.10 17.72 -28.62
C ILE A 215 0.27 16.89 -27.35
N VAL A 216 1.14 15.87 -27.39
CA VAL A 216 1.41 14.98 -26.25
C VAL A 216 1.92 15.80 -25.06
N TYR A 217 2.89 16.70 -25.25
CA TYR A 217 3.44 17.52 -24.20
C TYR A 217 2.40 18.51 -23.65
N GLN A 218 1.61 19.16 -24.51
CA GLN A 218 0.55 20.07 -24.08
C GLN A 218 -0.49 19.36 -23.19
N LYS A 219 -0.87 18.13 -23.55
CA LYS A 219 -1.88 17.34 -22.84
C LYS A 219 -1.36 16.68 -21.57
N THR A 220 -0.12 16.21 -21.59
CA THR A 220 0.45 15.36 -20.52
C THR A 220 1.38 16.10 -19.57
N LYS A 221 1.87 17.28 -19.99
CA LYS A 221 2.86 18.11 -19.27
C LYS A 221 4.11 17.33 -18.87
N GLY A 222 4.50 16.34 -19.68
CA GLY A 222 5.69 15.52 -19.44
C GLY A 222 5.50 14.38 -18.42
N ASN A 223 4.29 14.16 -17.91
CA ASN A 223 4.05 13.05 -16.99
C ASN A 223 4.12 11.71 -17.76
N ALA A 224 5.08 10.85 -17.42
CA ALA A 224 5.35 9.59 -18.11
C ALA A 224 4.12 8.65 -18.18
N LEU A 225 3.33 8.57 -17.11
CA LEU A 225 2.10 7.78 -17.09
C LEU A 225 1.05 8.36 -18.04
N CYS A 226 0.87 9.69 -18.03
CA CYS A 226 -0.04 10.35 -18.97
C CYS A 226 0.38 10.14 -20.42
N ILE A 227 1.68 10.23 -20.72
CA ILE A 227 2.21 10.03 -22.07
C ILE A 227 1.87 8.63 -22.57
N THR A 228 2.20 7.60 -21.78
CA THR A 228 1.93 6.20 -22.17
C THR A 228 0.44 5.94 -22.36
N GLN A 229 -0.41 6.41 -21.43
CA GLN A 229 -1.86 6.23 -21.52
C GLN A 229 -2.49 7.02 -22.66
N PHE A 230 -2.03 8.24 -22.93
CA PHE A 230 -2.53 9.05 -24.03
C PHE A 230 -2.18 8.39 -25.37
N LEU A 231 -0.93 7.98 -25.58
CA LEU A 231 -0.52 7.25 -26.78
C LEU A 231 -1.31 5.95 -26.96
N GLN A 232 -1.56 5.21 -25.86
CA GLN A 232 -2.40 4.02 -25.89
C GLN A 232 -3.85 4.35 -26.29
N SER A 233 -4.44 5.42 -25.76
CA SER A 233 -5.80 5.82 -26.14
C SER A 233 -5.92 6.22 -27.60
N LEU A 234 -4.89 6.85 -28.18
CA LEU A 234 -4.86 7.18 -29.60
C LEU A 234 -4.82 5.92 -30.46
N HIS A 235 -4.06 4.92 -30.02
CA HIS A 235 -4.01 3.62 -30.67
C HIS A 235 -5.36 2.90 -30.62
N ASP A 236 -5.95 2.82 -29.43
CA ASP A 236 -7.23 2.12 -29.21
C ASP A 236 -8.40 2.83 -29.91
N GLY A 237 -8.36 4.17 -30.00
CA GLY A 237 -9.29 4.99 -30.77
C GLY A 237 -9.06 4.96 -32.28
N GLY A 238 -8.01 4.28 -32.74
CA GLY A 238 -7.67 4.14 -34.17
C GLY A 238 -7.10 5.40 -34.83
N LEU A 239 -6.68 6.39 -34.05
CA LEU A 239 -6.03 7.61 -34.55
C LEU A 239 -4.52 7.42 -34.77
N LEU A 240 -3.96 6.36 -34.20
CA LEU A 240 -2.58 5.92 -34.33
C LEU A 240 -2.57 4.42 -34.68
N GLN A 241 -2.45 4.07 -35.95
CA GLN A 241 -2.52 2.66 -36.38
C GLN A 241 -1.32 2.25 -37.23
N TRP A 242 -0.95 0.98 -37.14
CA TRP A 242 0.02 0.40 -38.05
C TRP A 242 -0.65 0.10 -39.40
N SER A 243 -0.11 0.68 -40.46
CA SER A 243 -0.56 0.41 -41.83
C SER A 243 0.33 -0.63 -42.48
N SER A 244 -0.26 -1.80 -42.77
CA SER A 244 0.43 -2.88 -43.48
C SER A 244 0.76 -2.53 -44.93
N VAL A 245 0.08 -1.54 -45.51
CA VAL A 245 0.29 -1.08 -46.90
C VAL A 245 1.54 -0.22 -47.00
N SER A 246 1.71 0.73 -46.08
CA SER A 246 2.89 1.62 -46.04
C SER A 246 4.03 1.06 -45.19
N ASN A 247 3.79 -0.04 -44.46
CA ASN A 247 4.70 -0.62 -43.46
C ASN A 247 5.23 0.44 -42.49
N SER A 248 4.32 1.33 -42.08
CA SER A 248 4.60 2.46 -41.20
C SER A 248 3.37 2.78 -40.35
N TRP A 249 3.57 3.52 -39.28
CA TRP A 249 2.47 4.06 -38.50
C TRP A 249 1.74 5.15 -39.31
N GLU A 250 0.43 5.25 -39.15
CA GLU A 250 -0.40 6.33 -39.69
C GLU A 250 -0.97 7.13 -38.52
N ILE A 251 -0.72 8.44 -38.53
CA ILE A 251 -1.13 9.37 -37.46
C ILE A 251 -2.15 10.34 -38.04
N GLN A 252 -3.35 10.36 -37.48
CA GLN A 252 -4.38 11.33 -37.85
C GLN A 252 -4.29 12.61 -37.00
N ILE A 253 -3.24 13.42 -37.21
CA ILE A 253 -2.96 14.63 -36.41
C ILE A 253 -4.18 15.55 -36.26
N GLN A 254 -4.93 15.78 -37.33
CA GLN A 254 -6.12 16.65 -37.33
C GLN A 254 -7.23 16.13 -36.39
N SER A 255 -7.43 14.82 -36.34
CA SER A 255 -8.40 14.18 -35.45
C SER A 255 -7.94 14.25 -34.00
N ILE A 256 -6.62 14.10 -33.77
CA ILE A 256 -6.00 14.15 -32.43
C ILE A 256 -6.12 15.58 -31.84
N GLU A 257 -5.92 16.62 -32.64
CA GLU A 257 -6.08 18.02 -32.19
C GLU A 257 -7.54 18.35 -31.82
N ALA A 258 -8.50 17.74 -32.52
CA ALA A 258 -9.93 17.91 -32.24
C ALA A 258 -10.40 17.13 -31.01
N GLU A 259 -9.61 16.16 -30.54
CA GLU A 259 -9.97 15.31 -29.42
C GLU A 259 -9.75 16.03 -28.07
N TYR A 260 -10.83 16.18 -27.30
CA TYR A 260 -10.77 16.78 -25.99
C TYR A 260 -10.17 15.81 -24.97
N VAL A 261 -8.86 15.89 -24.75
CA VAL A 261 -8.18 15.22 -23.63
C VAL A 261 -7.94 16.21 -22.49
N PRO A 262 -8.35 15.90 -21.24
CA PRO A 262 -8.10 16.75 -20.08
C PRO A 262 -6.61 16.90 -19.73
N ASP A 263 -6.17 18.10 -19.35
CA ASP A 263 -4.76 18.47 -19.04
C ASP A 263 -4.21 17.90 -17.71
N ASP A 264 -4.88 16.92 -17.12
CA ASP A 264 -4.60 16.36 -15.80
C ASP A 264 -4.85 14.84 -15.82
N ALA A 265 -3.84 14.07 -15.39
CA ALA A 265 -3.86 12.61 -15.31
C ALA A 265 -5.14 12.10 -14.64
N VAL A 266 -5.50 12.73 -13.51
CA VAL A 266 -6.65 12.34 -12.71
C VAL A 266 -7.94 12.54 -13.50
N ARG A 267 -8.05 13.64 -14.26
CA ARG A 267 -9.23 13.91 -15.11
C ARG A 267 -9.30 12.97 -16.30
N MET A 268 -8.16 12.64 -16.90
CA MET A 268 -8.08 11.66 -17.99
C MET A 268 -8.58 10.29 -17.51
N PHE A 269 -8.05 9.77 -16.40
CA PHE A 269 -8.51 8.51 -15.83
C PHE A 269 -9.96 8.58 -15.37
N LYS A 270 -10.41 9.70 -14.81
CA LYS A 270 -11.82 9.89 -14.43
C LYS A 270 -12.74 9.76 -15.64
N SER A 271 -12.38 10.37 -16.78
CA SER A 271 -13.11 10.23 -18.04
C SER A 271 -13.12 8.79 -18.54
N LYS A 272 -11.96 8.13 -18.55
CA LYS A 272 -11.84 6.71 -18.95
C LYS A 272 -12.70 5.78 -18.09
N ILE A 273 -12.68 5.98 -16.76
CA ILE A 273 -13.52 5.20 -15.84
C ILE A 273 -15.02 5.45 -16.11
N LEU A 274 -15.43 6.69 -16.38
CA LEU A 274 -16.84 7.02 -16.66
C LEU A 274 -17.38 6.37 -17.94
N GLN A 275 -16.51 5.95 -18.87
CA GLN A 275 -16.91 5.22 -20.08
C GLN A 275 -17.14 3.72 -19.84
N LEU A 276 -16.72 3.19 -18.69
CA LEU A 276 -16.87 1.78 -18.35
C LEU A 276 -18.30 1.43 -17.93
N PRO A 277 -18.69 0.14 -17.97
CA PRO A 277 -19.96 -0.31 -17.41
C PRO A 277 -20.16 0.16 -15.95
N VAL A 278 -21.38 0.56 -15.59
CA VAL A 278 -21.71 1.09 -14.24
C VAL A 278 -21.23 0.16 -13.12
N LYS A 279 -21.31 -1.16 -13.33
CA LYS A 279 -20.84 -2.15 -12.36
C LYS A 279 -19.31 -2.16 -12.21
N THR A 280 -18.55 -1.95 -13.30
CA THR A 280 -17.09 -1.75 -13.25
C THR A 280 -16.73 -0.46 -12.52
N GLN A 281 -17.45 0.63 -12.79
CA GLN A 281 -17.26 1.89 -12.08
C GLN A 281 -17.51 1.74 -10.57
N LEU A 282 -18.55 0.98 -10.19
CA LEU A 282 -18.85 0.67 -8.80
C LEU A 282 -17.74 -0.12 -8.13
N ALA A 283 -17.24 -1.18 -8.78
CA ALA A 283 -16.14 -1.99 -8.28
C ALA A 283 -14.86 -1.15 -8.08
N LEU A 284 -14.51 -0.28 -9.02
CA LEU A 284 -13.36 0.62 -8.91
C LEU A 284 -13.53 1.64 -7.77
N LYS A 285 -14.72 2.22 -7.61
CA LYS A 285 -15.02 3.12 -6.48
C LYS A 285 -14.88 2.41 -5.14
N LEU A 286 -15.47 1.22 -4.98
CA LEU A 286 -15.38 0.45 -3.73
C LEU A 286 -13.93 0.02 -3.43
N MET A 287 -13.22 -0.47 -4.44
CA MET A 287 -11.80 -0.83 -4.31
C MET A 287 -10.96 0.38 -3.89
N SER A 288 -11.23 1.56 -4.47
CA SER A 288 -10.51 2.79 -4.14
C SER A 288 -10.66 3.20 -2.68
N CYS A 289 -11.79 2.89 -2.01
CA CYS A 289 -11.96 3.13 -0.58
C CYS A 289 -11.03 2.27 0.27
N VAL A 290 -10.75 1.03 -0.15
CA VAL A 290 -9.93 0.08 0.59
C VAL A 290 -8.45 0.35 0.37
N GLY A 291 -8.03 0.68 -0.86
CA GLY A 291 -6.64 0.96 -1.18
C GLY A 291 -6.26 0.78 -2.65
N SER A 292 -4.99 1.03 -2.93
CA SER A 292 -4.21 0.79 -4.15
C SER A 292 -4.16 -0.70 -4.51
N SER A 293 -4.25 -1.59 -3.53
CA SER A 293 -4.30 -3.04 -3.73
C SER A 293 -5.38 -3.70 -2.87
N CYS A 294 -5.99 -4.77 -3.37
CA CYS A 294 -6.98 -5.51 -2.62
C CYS A 294 -6.98 -6.98 -3.03
N SER A 295 -7.03 -7.87 -2.06
CA SER A 295 -7.15 -9.30 -2.34
C SER A 295 -8.54 -9.63 -2.89
N GLU A 296 -8.62 -10.62 -3.78
CA GLU A 296 -9.87 -11.16 -4.30
C GLU A 296 -10.80 -11.59 -3.17
N TYR A 297 -10.23 -12.14 -2.09
CA TYR A 297 -10.96 -12.47 -0.87
C TYR A 297 -11.62 -11.24 -0.24
N THR A 298 -10.87 -10.16 -0.01
CA THR A 298 -11.40 -8.93 0.60
C THR A 298 -12.44 -8.27 -0.30
N LEU A 299 -12.20 -8.23 -1.61
CA LEU A 299 -13.16 -7.76 -2.61
C LEU A 299 -14.49 -8.49 -2.51
N LEU A 300 -14.48 -9.83 -2.42
CA LEU A 300 -15.70 -10.63 -2.26
C LEU A 300 -16.50 -10.29 -1.00
N LEU A 301 -15.88 -9.72 0.04
CA LEU A 301 -16.59 -9.38 1.28
C LEU A 301 -17.42 -8.09 1.17
N PHE A 302 -17.04 -7.14 0.32
CA PHE A 302 -17.72 -5.85 0.20
C PHE A 302 -18.41 -5.58 -1.14
N LEU A 303 -18.14 -6.40 -2.15
CA LEU A 303 -18.83 -6.35 -3.43
C LEU A 303 -20.20 -7.04 -3.32
N GLU A 304 -21.21 -6.32 -2.82
CA GLU A 304 -22.64 -6.69 -2.98
C GLU A 304 -23.39 -5.69 -3.87
N GLU A 305 -24.28 -6.21 -4.74
CA GLU A 305 -24.99 -5.45 -5.78
C GLU A 305 -26.05 -4.50 -5.20
N LYS A 306 -26.65 -4.85 -4.06
CA LYS A 306 -27.57 -3.97 -3.32
C LYS A 306 -26.80 -3.23 -2.24
N ILE A 307 -26.33 -2.04 -2.58
CA ILE A 307 -25.82 -1.08 -1.60
C ILE A 307 -27.02 -0.46 -0.86
N THR A 308 -27.74 -1.26 -0.09
CA THR A 308 -28.82 -0.75 0.75
C THR A 308 -28.24 -0.47 2.13
N ILE A 309 -28.28 0.80 2.53
CA ILE A 309 -28.21 1.15 3.94
C ILE A 309 -29.60 0.86 4.52
N ASN A 310 -29.95 -0.41 4.68
CA ASN A 310 -30.93 -0.74 5.69
C ASN A 310 -30.14 -0.98 6.98
N ILE A 311 -29.56 0.11 7.49
CA ILE A 311 -29.03 0.19 8.86
C ILE A 311 -30.15 -0.17 9.86
N GLU A 312 -31.41 -0.10 9.45
CA GLU A 312 -32.56 -0.21 10.34
C GLU A 312 -33.11 -1.64 10.52
N GLU A 313 -32.84 -2.61 9.63
CA GLU A 313 -33.57 -3.90 9.72
C GLU A 313 -32.76 -5.19 9.53
N GLU A 314 -31.51 -5.17 9.06
CA GLU A 314 -30.70 -6.40 9.07
C GLU A 314 -29.81 -6.44 10.32
N GLY A 315 -30.39 -6.98 11.39
CA GLY A 315 -29.61 -7.45 12.54
C GLY A 315 -28.51 -8.41 12.06
N MET A 316 -27.33 -8.29 12.65
CA MET A 316 -26.17 -9.17 12.42
C MET A 316 -26.41 -10.66 12.82
N ALA A 317 -27.66 -11.11 12.86
CA ALA A 317 -28.09 -12.46 13.23
C ALA A 317 -28.19 -13.41 12.04
N ASN A 318 -28.26 -12.91 10.80
CA ASN A 318 -28.36 -13.75 9.59
C ASN A 318 -27.12 -13.63 8.71
N ARG A 319 -26.00 -14.24 9.15
CA ARG A 319 -24.85 -14.51 8.27
C ARG A 319 -25.30 -15.54 7.22
N THR A 320 -25.70 -15.10 6.03
CA THR A 320 -26.09 -16.00 4.93
C THR A 320 -24.94 -16.15 3.93
N ASP A 321 -24.61 -17.39 3.58
CA ASP A 321 -23.52 -17.73 2.65
C ASP A 321 -23.94 -17.40 1.19
N LYS A 322 -23.83 -16.12 0.80
CA LYS A 322 -24.17 -15.64 -0.56
C LYS A 322 -22.97 -15.68 -1.53
N ARG A 323 -22.16 -16.75 -1.52
CA ARG A 323 -20.97 -16.88 -2.39
C ARG A 323 -21.24 -16.80 -3.90
N GLY A 324 -22.43 -17.21 -4.36
CA GLY A 324 -22.78 -17.28 -5.78
C GLY A 324 -22.85 -15.92 -6.49
N GLN A 325 -23.47 -14.91 -5.87
CA GLN A 325 -23.65 -13.56 -6.48
C GLN A 325 -22.39 -12.70 -6.43
N ARG A 326 -21.47 -12.97 -5.49
CA ARG A 326 -20.23 -12.18 -5.28
C ARG A 326 -19.20 -12.40 -6.40
N SER A 327 -19.25 -13.55 -7.07
CA SER A 327 -18.34 -13.90 -8.16
C SER A 327 -18.58 -13.07 -9.43
N GLU A 328 -19.80 -12.57 -9.66
CA GLU A 328 -20.11 -11.74 -10.84
C GLU A 328 -19.44 -10.36 -10.78
N MET A 329 -19.24 -9.78 -9.59
CA MET A 329 -18.59 -8.47 -9.50
C MET A 329 -17.08 -8.50 -9.78
N LEU A 330 -16.42 -9.64 -9.51
CA LEU A 330 -15.03 -9.84 -9.92
C LEU A 330 -14.89 -9.86 -11.45
N LEU A 331 -15.92 -10.30 -12.18
CA LEU A 331 -15.94 -10.25 -13.65
C LEU A 331 -15.83 -8.81 -14.16
N PHE A 332 -16.41 -7.83 -13.44
CA PHE A 332 -16.33 -6.42 -13.84
C PHE A 332 -14.94 -5.81 -13.62
N LEU A 333 -14.13 -6.36 -12.71
CA LEU A 333 -12.73 -5.97 -12.58
C LEU A 333 -11.88 -6.51 -13.74
N ILE A 334 -12.29 -7.59 -14.41
CA ILE A 334 -11.59 -8.07 -15.62
C ILE A 334 -11.65 -7.01 -16.72
N VAL A 335 -12.78 -6.30 -16.86
CA VAL A 335 -12.88 -5.17 -17.79
C VAL A 335 -11.86 -4.08 -17.43
N ALA A 336 -11.77 -3.70 -16.15
CA ALA A 336 -10.77 -2.73 -15.70
C ALA A 336 -9.32 -3.20 -15.89
N VAL A 337 -9.08 -4.52 -15.86
CA VAL A 337 -7.78 -5.12 -16.16
C VAL A 337 -7.44 -5.01 -17.65
N HIS A 338 -8.40 -5.33 -18.52
CA HIS A 338 -8.23 -5.20 -19.96
C HIS A 338 -7.97 -3.74 -20.37
N GLU A 339 -8.65 -2.80 -19.72
CA GLU A 339 -8.51 -1.35 -19.94
C GLU A 339 -7.20 -0.76 -19.37
N GLY A 340 -6.36 -1.60 -18.74
CA GLY A 340 -5.09 -1.17 -18.17
C GLY A 340 -5.21 -0.22 -16.97
N LEU A 341 -6.37 -0.23 -16.28
CA LEU A 341 -6.59 0.57 -15.06
C LEU A 341 -6.23 -0.22 -13.80
N VAL A 342 -6.35 -1.54 -13.86
CA VAL A 342 -6.06 -2.49 -12.79
C VAL A 342 -5.15 -3.59 -13.32
N LYS A 343 -4.27 -4.14 -12.49
CA LYS A 343 -3.48 -5.33 -12.76
C LYS A 343 -3.91 -6.43 -11.80
N LYS A 344 -4.00 -7.66 -12.29
CA LYS A 344 -4.19 -8.85 -11.45
C LYS A 344 -2.86 -9.57 -11.28
N GLU A 345 -2.44 -9.78 -10.03
CA GLU A 345 -1.25 -10.56 -9.66
C GLU A 345 -1.67 -11.69 -8.71
N GLY A 346 -1.72 -12.92 -9.23
CA GLY A 346 -2.27 -14.05 -8.48
C GLY A 346 -3.72 -13.79 -8.07
N THR A 347 -3.97 -13.73 -6.77
CA THR A 347 -5.29 -13.43 -6.18
C THR A 347 -5.46 -11.98 -5.75
N ASN A 348 -4.54 -11.08 -6.12
CA ASN A 348 -4.60 -9.67 -5.75
C ASN A 348 -4.86 -8.80 -6.97
N TYR A 349 -5.65 -7.75 -6.77
CA TYR A 349 -5.87 -6.69 -7.75
C TYR A 349 -5.17 -5.43 -7.28
N HIS A 350 -4.55 -4.72 -8.21
CA HIS A 350 -3.78 -3.51 -7.95
C HIS A 350 -4.20 -2.44 -8.96
N PHE A 351 -4.45 -1.22 -8.51
CA PHE A 351 -4.47 -0.10 -9.45
C PHE A 351 -3.09 0.00 -10.10
N VAL A 352 -3.04 0.22 -11.41
CA VAL A 352 -1.74 0.35 -12.11
C VAL A 352 -0.96 1.58 -11.63
N HIS A 353 -1.66 2.57 -11.07
CA HIS A 353 -1.08 3.75 -10.45
C HIS A 353 -2.08 4.40 -9.49
N ASP A 354 -1.59 5.10 -8.47
CA ASP A 354 -2.44 5.79 -7.48
C ASP A 354 -3.28 6.92 -8.08
N GLN A 355 -2.92 7.46 -9.24
CA GLN A 355 -3.74 8.45 -9.92
C GLN A 355 -5.03 7.82 -10.47
N VAL A 356 -4.99 6.52 -10.81
CA VAL A 356 -6.18 5.75 -11.19
C VAL A 356 -7.06 5.51 -9.97
N GLN A 357 -6.46 5.08 -8.85
CA GLN A 357 -7.17 4.95 -7.57
C GLN A 357 -7.82 6.28 -7.16
N HIS A 358 -7.07 7.38 -7.25
CA HIS A 358 -7.54 8.71 -6.90
C HIS A 358 -8.68 9.16 -7.83
N ALA A 359 -8.56 8.93 -9.13
CA ALA A 359 -9.62 9.22 -10.09
C ALA A 359 -10.89 8.43 -9.79
N ALA A 360 -10.77 7.13 -9.47
CA ALA A 360 -11.89 6.30 -9.04
C ALA A 360 -12.52 6.84 -7.74
N TYR A 361 -11.71 7.21 -6.74
CA TYR A 361 -12.19 7.75 -5.47
C TYR A 361 -12.88 9.11 -5.61
N LEU A 362 -12.45 9.94 -6.56
CA LEU A 362 -13.09 11.23 -6.88
C LEU A 362 -14.42 11.09 -7.65
N LEU A 363 -14.78 9.89 -8.10
CA LEU A 363 -16.13 9.62 -8.62
C LEU A 363 -17.16 9.44 -7.50
N ILE A 364 -16.71 9.30 -6.25
CA ILE A 364 -17.59 9.28 -5.08
C ILE A 364 -17.87 10.74 -4.67
N PRO A 365 -19.15 11.18 -4.62
CA PRO A 365 -19.51 12.51 -4.15
C PRO A 365 -18.92 12.80 -2.77
N LYS A 366 -18.40 14.01 -2.55
CA LYS A 366 -17.65 14.36 -1.33
C LYS A 366 -18.47 14.12 -0.06
N GLU A 367 -19.76 14.42 -0.15
CA GLU A 367 -20.75 14.29 0.92
C GLU A 367 -21.05 12.82 1.24
N GLU A 368 -20.86 11.92 0.27
CA GLU A 368 -21.12 10.49 0.42
C GLU A 368 -19.90 9.68 0.85
N LYS A 369 -18.67 10.22 0.80
CA LYS A 369 -17.44 9.45 1.07
C LYS A 369 -17.45 8.73 2.41
N HIS A 370 -17.84 9.43 3.49
CA HIS A 370 -17.96 8.85 4.82
C HIS A 370 -18.96 7.69 4.87
N LEU A 371 -20.05 7.81 4.11
CA LEU A 371 -21.09 6.80 3.99
C LEU A 371 -20.60 5.56 3.22
N TRP A 372 -19.83 5.77 2.15
CA TRP A 372 -19.20 4.70 1.39
C TRP A 372 -18.19 3.92 2.24
N HIS A 373 -17.34 4.60 3.00
CA HIS A 373 -16.41 3.94 3.91
C HIS A 373 -17.14 3.11 4.99
N LEU A 374 -18.21 3.64 5.60
CA LEU A 374 -19.04 2.84 6.51
C LEU A 374 -19.59 1.58 5.85
N ARG A 375 -20.13 1.70 4.64
CA ARG A 375 -20.68 0.56 3.89
C ARG A 375 -19.62 -0.51 3.63
N VAL A 376 -18.45 -0.10 3.16
CA VAL A 376 -17.32 -1.02 2.93
C VAL A 376 -16.93 -1.71 4.23
N GLY A 377 -16.74 -0.96 5.31
CA GLY A 377 -16.36 -1.53 6.61
C GLY A 377 -17.39 -2.53 7.15
N TYR A 378 -18.68 -2.16 7.14
CA TYR A 378 -19.76 -3.06 7.56
C TYR A 378 -19.86 -4.30 6.70
N ASN A 379 -19.80 -4.18 5.37
CA ASN A 379 -19.89 -5.34 4.50
C ASN A 379 -18.71 -6.31 4.75
N ILE A 380 -17.48 -5.80 4.90
CA ILE A 380 -16.33 -6.63 5.26
C ILE A 380 -16.61 -7.40 6.56
N TRP A 381 -17.04 -6.70 7.60
CA TRP A 381 -17.25 -7.29 8.92
C TRP A 381 -18.41 -8.30 8.97
N LEU A 382 -19.50 -8.03 8.27
CA LEU A 382 -20.69 -8.90 8.28
C LEU A 382 -20.48 -10.17 7.47
N ASN A 383 -19.66 -10.09 6.41
CA ASN A 383 -19.48 -11.19 5.47
C ASN A 383 -18.24 -12.05 5.75
N VAL A 384 -17.33 -11.60 6.63
CA VAL A 384 -16.17 -12.40 7.01
C VAL A 384 -16.59 -13.59 7.89
N PRO A 385 -16.11 -14.82 7.61
CA PRO A 385 -16.24 -15.93 8.55
C PRO A 385 -15.51 -15.62 9.87
N GLU A 386 -16.06 -16.09 11.00
CA GLU A 386 -15.48 -15.81 12.33
C GLU A 386 -13.98 -16.16 12.44
N LYS A 387 -13.57 -17.28 11.82
CA LYS A 387 -12.18 -17.72 11.78
C LYS A 387 -11.21 -16.76 11.06
N ASP A 388 -11.74 -15.86 10.24
CA ASP A 388 -10.97 -14.92 9.42
C ASP A 388 -11.16 -13.47 9.89
N GLU A 389 -11.92 -13.21 10.96
CA GLU A 389 -12.15 -11.85 11.49
C GLU A 389 -10.85 -11.10 11.77
N ASP A 390 -9.87 -11.77 12.37
CA ASP A 390 -8.57 -11.17 12.67
C ASP A 390 -7.83 -10.73 11.40
N LYS A 391 -8.06 -11.36 10.25
CA LYS A 391 -7.39 -10.97 9.00
C LYS A 391 -7.90 -9.64 8.45
N VAL A 392 -9.16 -9.30 8.72
CA VAL A 392 -9.82 -8.13 8.13
C VAL A 392 -10.16 -7.04 9.14
N ILE A 393 -9.98 -7.29 10.45
CA ILE A 393 -10.40 -6.37 11.52
C ILE A 393 -9.88 -4.95 11.32
N PHE A 394 -8.61 -4.79 10.94
CA PHE A 394 -8.04 -3.47 10.70
C PHE A 394 -8.71 -2.76 9.54
N ILE A 395 -8.87 -3.45 8.40
CA ILE A 395 -9.52 -2.89 7.21
C ILE A 395 -10.96 -2.52 7.55
N ALA A 396 -11.71 -3.40 8.19
CA ALA A 396 -13.10 -3.15 8.54
C ALA A 396 -13.25 -1.95 9.49
N VAL A 397 -12.45 -1.90 10.56
CA VAL A 397 -12.53 -0.85 11.60
C VAL A 397 -12.11 0.50 11.06
N ASP A 398 -11.04 0.58 10.27
CA ASP A 398 -10.60 1.83 9.67
C ASP A 398 -11.67 2.43 8.75
N GLN A 399 -12.24 1.60 7.88
CA GLN A 399 -13.33 1.99 6.98
C GLN A 399 -14.55 2.47 7.78
N MET A 400 -14.90 1.79 8.89
CA MET A 400 -15.98 2.27 9.75
C MET A 400 -15.63 3.59 10.47
N ASN A 401 -14.39 3.73 10.94
CA ASN A 401 -13.91 4.91 11.65
C ASN A 401 -13.94 6.17 10.76
N HIS A 402 -13.68 6.02 9.45
CA HIS A 402 -13.80 7.12 8.50
C HIS A 402 -15.19 7.77 8.49
N GLY A 403 -16.27 7.02 8.76
CA GLY A 403 -17.63 7.57 8.84
C GLY A 403 -18.25 7.50 10.22
N MET A 404 -17.46 7.36 11.30
CA MET A 404 -17.99 7.19 12.66
C MET A 404 -18.95 8.31 13.09
N SER A 405 -18.79 9.52 12.54
CA SER A 405 -19.63 10.68 12.83
C SER A 405 -21.08 10.52 12.36
N LEU A 406 -21.33 9.66 11.37
CA LEU A 406 -22.65 9.37 10.82
C LEU A 406 -23.40 8.27 11.59
N ILE A 407 -22.75 7.62 12.55
CA ILE A 407 -23.39 6.57 13.35
C ILE A 407 -24.17 7.22 14.50
N GLU A 408 -25.50 7.29 14.35
CA GLU A 408 -26.38 7.84 15.38
C GLU A 408 -26.80 6.79 16.41
N SER A 409 -27.12 5.57 15.91
CA SER A 409 -27.60 4.46 16.73
C SER A 409 -26.58 4.07 17.80
N GLU A 410 -27.06 4.05 19.03
CA GLU A 410 -26.29 3.76 20.23
C GLU A 410 -25.69 2.35 20.21
N ASP A 411 -26.49 1.36 19.85
CA ASP A 411 -26.04 -0.03 19.72
C ASP A 411 -24.92 -0.15 18.68
N LYS A 412 -25.01 0.58 17.57
CA LYS A 412 -23.96 0.59 16.54
C LYS A 412 -22.68 1.25 17.02
N LYS A 413 -22.76 2.34 17.79
CA LYS A 413 -21.59 2.96 18.42
C LYS A 413 -20.89 1.99 19.38
N ILE A 414 -21.65 1.29 20.22
CA ILE A 414 -21.11 0.30 21.15
C ILE A 414 -20.43 -0.85 20.39
N ARG A 415 -21.02 -1.33 19.29
CA ARG A 415 -20.41 -2.36 18.44
C ARG A 415 -19.10 -1.89 17.83
N LEU A 416 -19.07 -0.71 17.21
CA LEU A 416 -17.83 -0.15 16.66
C LEU A 416 -16.78 0.13 17.75
N ALA A 417 -17.20 0.53 18.95
CA ALA A 417 -16.29 0.69 20.08
C ALA A 417 -15.62 -0.64 20.47
N LYS A 418 -16.38 -1.73 20.54
CA LYS A 418 -15.84 -3.08 20.80
C LYS A 418 -14.88 -3.53 19.70
N LEU A 419 -15.17 -3.21 18.43
CA LEU A 419 -14.26 -3.53 17.33
C LEU A 419 -12.97 -2.72 17.40
N ASN A 420 -13.05 -1.43 17.72
CA ASN A 420 -11.89 -0.59 18.00
C ASN A 420 -11.05 -1.13 19.17
N LEU A 421 -11.69 -1.60 20.26
CA LEU A 421 -10.98 -2.25 21.36
C LEU A 421 -10.23 -3.51 20.89
N ARG A 422 -10.89 -4.39 20.12
CA ARG A 422 -10.26 -5.59 19.55
C ARG A 422 -9.10 -5.24 18.62
N ALA A 423 -9.27 -4.25 17.73
CA ALA A 423 -8.22 -3.78 16.83
C ALA A 423 -7.04 -3.19 17.62
N GLY A 424 -7.30 -2.42 18.68
CA GLY A 424 -6.25 -1.87 19.55
C GLY A 424 -5.46 -2.94 20.31
N VAL A 425 -6.14 -3.97 20.85
CA VAL A 425 -5.47 -5.12 21.48
C VAL A 425 -4.62 -5.90 20.47
N LYS A 426 -5.12 -6.07 19.25
CA LYS A 426 -4.35 -6.71 18.17
C LYS A 426 -3.15 -5.85 17.74
N ALA A 427 -3.30 -4.54 17.64
CA ALA A 427 -2.19 -3.63 17.36
C ALA A 427 -1.12 -3.68 18.48
N MET A 428 -1.55 -3.88 19.72
CA MET A 428 -0.65 -4.08 20.86
C MET A 428 0.17 -5.37 20.74
N SER A 429 -0.43 -6.49 20.33
CA SER A 429 0.30 -7.75 20.12
C SER A 429 1.30 -7.67 18.95
N LEU A 430 1.08 -6.74 18.02
CA LEU A 430 2.00 -6.42 16.92
C LEU A 430 3.05 -5.37 17.29
N SER A 431 3.11 -4.95 18.55
CA SER A 431 4.02 -3.89 19.05
C SER A 431 3.88 -2.55 18.33
N THR A 432 2.69 -2.25 17.79
CA THR A 432 2.41 -1.00 17.06
C THR A 432 1.57 -0.06 17.90
N PHE A 433 2.23 0.65 18.81
CA PHE A 433 1.58 1.40 19.88
C PHE A 433 0.87 2.68 19.40
N SER A 434 1.34 3.31 18.34
CA SER A 434 0.66 4.47 17.71
C SER A 434 -0.72 4.07 17.20
N SER A 435 -0.82 2.97 16.44
CA SER A 435 -2.08 2.44 15.94
C SER A 435 -2.97 1.94 17.08
N CYS A 436 -2.39 1.31 18.09
CA CYS A 436 -3.09 0.91 19.31
C CYS A 436 -3.79 2.11 19.98
N ALA A 437 -3.06 3.21 20.18
CA ALA A 437 -3.60 4.45 20.75
C ALA A 437 -4.73 5.03 19.90
N SER A 438 -4.59 5.07 18.57
CA SER A 438 -5.63 5.53 17.64
C SER A 438 -6.92 4.72 17.78
N TYR A 439 -6.82 3.39 17.84
CA TYR A 439 -7.99 2.52 18.03
C TYR A 439 -8.64 2.70 19.41
N PHE A 440 -7.85 2.77 20.48
CA PHE A 440 -8.40 3.02 21.81
C PHE A 440 -9.06 4.40 21.93
N LEU A 441 -8.52 5.42 21.27
CA LEU A 441 -9.15 6.73 21.18
C LEU A 441 -10.49 6.65 20.43
N GLY A 442 -10.57 5.92 19.32
CA GLY A 442 -11.82 5.65 18.61
C GLY A 442 -12.86 4.96 19.51
N CYS A 443 -12.44 3.92 20.25
CA CYS A 443 -13.28 3.25 21.25
C CYS A 443 -13.80 4.26 22.29
N HIS A 444 -12.92 5.12 22.81
CA HIS A 444 -13.28 6.10 23.82
C HIS A 444 -14.29 7.14 23.30
N GLN A 445 -14.07 7.70 22.11
CA GLN A 445 -14.96 8.69 21.48
C GLN A 445 -16.38 8.15 21.28
N LEU A 446 -16.50 6.90 20.87
CA LEU A 446 -17.79 6.21 20.72
C LEU A 446 -18.44 5.89 22.07
N SER A 447 -17.64 5.68 23.12
CA SER A 447 -18.10 5.35 24.48
C SER A 447 -18.47 6.57 25.34
N GLN A 448 -18.05 7.79 24.95
CA GLN A 448 -18.44 9.03 25.65
C GLN A 448 -19.79 9.57 25.17
N LYS A 449 -20.10 9.43 23.88
CA LYS A 449 -21.37 9.88 23.29
C LYS A 449 -22.57 9.02 23.69
N THR A 450 -22.32 7.92 24.39
CA THR A 450 -23.26 6.88 24.79
C THR A 450 -23.74 7.02 26.26
N LYS A 451 -23.23 8.03 27.00
CA LYS A 451 -23.55 8.28 28.42
C LYS A 451 -24.56 9.41 28.67
N LYS A 452 -25.51 9.65 27.76
CA LYS A 452 -26.59 10.64 27.97
C LYS A 452 -27.94 9.99 28.13
#